data_AF-A0A378VVG4-F1
#
_entry.id   AF-A0A378VVG4-F1
#
_cell.length_a   1.000
_cell.length_b   1.000
_cell.length_c   1.000
_cell.angle_alpha   90.00
_cell.angle_beta   90.00
_cell.angle_gamma   90.00
#
_symmetry.space_group_name_H-M   'P 1'
#
loop_
_entity.id
_entity.type
_entity.pdbx_description
1 polymer ?
#
loop_
_entity_poly.entity_id
_entity_poly.type
_entity_poly.pdbx_seq_one_letter_code
_entity_poly.pdbx_strand_id
1 'polypeptide(L)'
;MDWHCYKADVSPIALPEYNRWLDDFDTEKYAAFDMWHGAESEYDDYRTVAQQSESDRRLQNDEDFFCIGKHIERDDLGKQDVAKWIAETVEDLLPLYEACHGK
;
A
#
# COMPACT_ATOMS: atom_id res chain seq x y z
N MET A 1 -21.12 -6.74 4.87
CA MET A 1 -20.11 -7.15 3.89
C MET A 1 -19.64 -5.88 3.23
N ASP A 2 -18.42 -5.46 3.57
CA ASP A 2 -17.81 -4.26 3.01
C ASP A 2 -17.29 -4.58 1.59
N TRP A 3 -17.15 -3.56 0.74
CA TRP A 3 -16.65 -3.66 -0.63
C TRP A 3 -15.29 -4.39 -0.69
N HIS A 4 -14.43 -4.14 0.29
CA HIS A 4 -13.13 -4.78 0.41
C HIS A 4 -13.23 -6.30 0.59
N CYS A 5 -14.16 -6.79 1.43
CA CYS A 5 -14.41 -8.23 1.60
C CYS A 5 -14.92 -8.85 0.29
N TYR A 6 -15.87 -8.20 -0.38
CA TYR A 6 -16.36 -8.69 -1.68
C TYR A 6 -15.26 -8.78 -2.73
N LYS A 7 -14.40 -7.76 -2.82
CA LYS A 7 -13.29 -7.73 -3.77
C LYS A 7 -12.22 -8.77 -3.49
N ALA A 8 -11.93 -9.04 -2.20
CA ALA A 8 -11.04 -10.12 -1.79
C ALA A 8 -11.61 -11.48 -2.18
N ASP A 9 -12.90 -11.73 -1.93
CA ASP A 9 -13.57 -13.00 -2.23
C ASP A 9 -13.57 -13.35 -3.73
N VAL A 10 -13.60 -12.34 -4.61
CA VAL A 10 -13.57 -12.54 -6.07
C VAL A 10 -12.16 -12.44 -6.67
N SER A 11 -11.14 -12.23 -5.85
CA SER A 11 -9.75 -12.12 -6.31
C SER A 11 -9.22 -13.46 -6.82
N PRO A 12 -8.52 -13.50 -7.97
CA PRO A 12 -7.90 -14.73 -8.48
C PRO A 12 -6.58 -15.11 -7.77
N ILE A 13 -6.03 -14.21 -6.95
CA ILE A 13 -4.80 -14.43 -6.18
C ILE A 13 -5.13 -14.54 -4.69
N ALA A 14 -4.47 -15.45 -3.97
CA ALA A 14 -4.60 -15.54 -2.52
C ALA A 14 -3.64 -14.58 -1.81
N LEU A 15 -3.76 -14.51 -0.49
CA LEU A 15 -3.02 -13.54 0.32
C LEU A 15 -1.49 -13.68 0.23
N PRO A 16 -0.90 -14.91 0.20
CA PRO A 16 0.53 -15.05 -0.01
C PRO A 16 1.00 -14.51 -1.37
N GLU A 17 0.21 -14.68 -2.44
CA GLU A 17 0.52 -14.07 -3.73
C GLU A 17 0.39 -12.55 -3.68
N TYR A 18 -0.63 -12.02 -2.99
CA TYR A 18 -0.76 -10.58 -2.76
C TYR A 18 0.47 -10.02 -2.05
N ASN A 19 1.07 -10.73 -1.09
CA ASN A 19 2.22 -10.23 -0.33
C ASN A 19 3.57 -10.31 -1.08
N ARG A 20 3.64 -10.88 -2.30
CA ARG A 20 4.89 -11.04 -3.06
C ARG A 20 5.59 -9.73 -3.41
N TRP A 21 4.88 -8.61 -3.44
CA TRP A 21 5.51 -7.31 -3.69
C TRP A 21 6.53 -6.90 -2.61
N LEU A 22 6.50 -7.56 -1.44
CA LEU A 22 7.47 -7.37 -0.37
C LEU A 22 8.85 -7.97 -0.67
N ASP A 23 8.94 -8.99 -1.55
CA ASP A 23 10.16 -9.77 -1.78
C ASP A 23 11.32 -8.89 -2.30
N ASP A 24 11.01 -7.93 -3.19
CA ASP A 24 11.96 -6.99 -3.80
C ASP A 24 11.59 -5.53 -3.48
N PHE A 25 11.03 -5.27 -2.29
CA PHE A 25 10.54 -3.94 -1.93
C PHE A 25 11.67 -2.91 -1.78
N ASP A 26 11.68 -1.91 -2.67
CA ASP A 26 12.65 -0.82 -2.68
C ASP A 26 12.28 0.27 -1.67
N THR A 27 12.81 0.16 -0.46
CA THR A 27 12.54 1.12 0.62
C THR A 27 13.05 2.52 0.33
N GLU A 28 14.03 2.69 -0.57
CA GLU A 28 14.54 4.03 -0.95
C GLU A 28 13.57 4.71 -1.91
N LYS A 29 13.11 3.99 -2.95
CA LYS A 29 12.11 4.50 -3.90
C LYS A 29 10.80 4.86 -3.22
N TYR A 30 10.35 4.02 -2.29
CA TYR A 30 9.06 4.19 -1.60
C TYR A 30 9.19 4.93 -0.26
N ALA A 31 10.34 5.52 0.05
CA ALA A 31 10.63 6.18 1.33
C ALA A 31 9.57 7.19 1.81
N ALA A 32 8.95 7.91 0.87
CA ALA A 32 7.94 8.94 1.14
C ALA A 32 6.49 8.43 1.06
N PHE A 33 6.27 7.13 0.84
CA PHE A 33 4.95 6.52 0.90
C PHE A 33 4.63 6.10 2.32
N ASP A 34 3.35 6.15 2.64
CA ASP A 34 2.80 5.58 3.86
C ASP A 34 2.59 4.09 3.68
N MET A 35 2.88 3.32 4.72
CA MET A 35 2.70 1.87 4.73
C MET A 35 2.13 1.44 6.07
N TRP A 36 1.10 0.60 6.07
CA TRP A 36 0.41 0.19 7.30
C TRP A 36 -0.16 -1.21 7.16
N HIS A 37 -0.35 -1.90 8.28
CA HIS A 37 -0.99 -3.21 8.29
C HIS A 37 -2.48 -3.08 7.96
N GLY A 38 -3.04 -4.06 7.25
CA GLY A 38 -4.45 -4.09 6.90
C GLY A 38 -5.40 -4.14 8.10
N ALA A 39 -4.90 -4.49 9.29
CA ALA A 39 -5.64 -4.47 10.54
C ALA A 39 -5.62 -3.10 11.25
N GLU A 40 -4.78 -2.16 10.82
CA GLU A 40 -4.77 -0.78 11.32
C GLU A 40 -6.00 -0.01 10.81
N SER A 41 -6.43 1.01 11.56
CA SER A 41 -7.62 1.80 11.19
C SER A 41 -7.30 2.66 9.99
N GLU A 42 -8.26 2.79 9.05
CA GLU A 42 -8.16 3.68 7.87
C GLU A 42 -7.97 5.17 8.21
N TYR A 43 -8.16 5.55 9.48
CA TYR A 43 -8.06 6.91 10.01
C TYR A 43 -6.81 7.16 10.86
N ASP A 44 -5.89 6.19 10.94
CA ASP A 44 -4.65 6.36 11.71
C ASP A 44 -3.64 7.24 10.96
N ASP A 45 -2.81 7.96 11.70
CA ASP A 45 -1.67 8.70 11.14
C ASP A 45 -0.57 7.70 10.77
N TYR A 46 -0.53 7.30 9.51
CA TYR A 46 0.44 6.32 9.03
C TYR A 46 1.85 6.88 8.98
N ARG A 47 2.82 6.03 9.35
CA ARG A 47 4.24 6.34 9.20
C ARG A 47 4.67 6.11 7.76
N THR A 48 5.56 6.97 7.28
CA THR A 48 6.21 6.72 6.00
C THR A 48 7.17 5.54 6.10
N VAL A 49 7.47 4.90 4.97
CA VAL A 49 8.46 3.80 4.89
C VAL A 49 9.81 4.22 5.48
N ALA A 50 10.22 5.47 5.27
CA ALA A 50 11.47 6.01 5.83
C ALA A 50 11.47 6.13 7.37
N GLN A 51 10.29 6.23 8.00
CA GLN A 51 10.14 6.30 9.46
C GLN A 51 10.03 4.92 10.10
N GLN A 52 9.91 3.87 9.31
CA GLN A 52 9.73 2.50 9.78
C GLN A 52 11.05 1.76 9.90
N SER A 53 11.15 0.91 10.92
CA SER A 53 12.22 -0.08 11.05
C SER A 53 11.96 -1.30 10.16
N GLU A 54 12.96 -2.15 9.98
CA GLU A 54 12.77 -3.43 9.29
C GLU A 54 11.73 -4.31 10.00
N SER A 55 11.69 -4.28 11.34
CA SER A 55 10.70 -5.02 12.12
C SER A 55 9.27 -4.50 11.95
N ASP A 56 9.10 -3.19 11.72
CA ASP A 56 7.78 -2.60 11.45
C ASP A 56 7.21 -3.07 10.09
N ARG A 57 8.08 -3.52 9.16
CA ARG A 57 7.71 -3.93 7.80
C ARG A 57 7.68 -5.45 7.62
N ARG A 58 7.44 -6.20 8.70
CA ARG A 58 7.31 -7.66 8.65
C ARG A 58 5.86 -8.06 8.87
N LEU A 59 5.41 -9.03 8.08
CA LEU A 59 4.13 -9.69 8.30
C LEU A 59 4.11 -10.35 9.68
N GLN A 60 3.02 -10.15 10.41
CA GLN A 60 2.83 -10.63 11.77
C GLN A 60 2.30 -12.07 11.81
N ASN A 61 1.59 -12.49 10.77
CA ASN A 61 1.01 -13.83 10.61
C ASN A 61 0.56 -14.06 9.15
N ASP A 62 0.00 -15.23 8.87
CA ASP A 62 -0.41 -15.64 7.51
C ASP A 62 -1.68 -14.94 6.99
N GLU A 63 -2.42 -14.23 7.87
CA GLU A 63 -3.60 -13.42 7.52
C GLU A 63 -3.24 -11.93 7.38
N ASP A 64 -1.98 -11.56 7.65
CA ASP A 64 -1.50 -10.19 7.61
C ASP A 64 -1.15 -9.75 6.19
N PHE A 65 -1.29 -8.46 5.96
CA PHE A 65 -0.92 -7.80 4.71
C PHE A 65 -0.69 -6.32 4.93
N PHE A 66 0.04 -5.71 4.01
CA PHE A 66 0.26 -4.26 4.03
C PHE A 66 -0.59 -3.55 2.99
N CYS A 67 -1.01 -2.35 3.35
CA CYS A 67 -1.44 -1.30 2.46
C CYS A 67 -0.28 -0.31 2.27
N ILE A 68 -0.23 0.32 1.10
CA ILE A 68 0.76 1.36 0.77
C ILE A 68 0.11 2.45 -0.07
N GLY A 69 0.45 3.70 0.19
CA GLY A 69 -0.14 4.83 -0.51
C GLY A 69 0.50 6.16 -0.17
N LYS A 70 -0.15 7.23 -0.62
CA LYS A 70 0.14 8.60 -0.20
C LYS A 70 -1.17 9.27 0.17
N HIS A 71 -1.11 10.21 1.12
CA HIS A 71 -2.22 11.09 1.43
C HIS A 71 -1.97 12.52 0.91
N ILE A 72 -3.07 13.23 0.63
CA ILE A 72 -3.07 14.69 0.52
C ILE A 72 -3.78 15.20 1.77
N GLU A 73 -3.12 16.04 2.53
CA GLU A 73 -3.76 16.72 3.67
C GLU A 73 -4.98 17.50 3.21
N ARG A 74 -6.04 17.50 4.04
CA ARG A 74 -7.30 18.17 3.70
C ARG A 74 -7.08 19.63 3.32
N ASP A 75 -6.19 20.30 4.03
CA ASP A 75 -5.90 21.71 3.83
C ASP A 75 -5.13 21.98 2.53
N ASP A 76 -4.55 20.96 1.90
CA ASP A 76 -3.83 21.02 0.61
C ASP A 76 -4.66 20.53 -0.59
N LEU A 77 -5.89 20.05 -0.34
CA LEU A 77 -6.82 19.68 -1.42
C LEU A 77 -7.09 20.89 -2.34
N GLY A 78 -6.90 20.68 -3.64
CA GLY A 78 -7.11 21.71 -4.67
C GLY A 78 -5.95 22.71 -4.82
N LYS A 79 -4.86 22.58 -4.05
CA LYS A 79 -3.63 23.38 -4.26
C LYS A 79 -2.70 22.82 -5.33
N GLN A 80 -2.98 21.62 -5.82
CA GLN A 80 -2.26 20.94 -6.87
C GLN A 80 -3.23 20.30 -7.88
N ASP A 81 -2.71 19.86 -9.01
CA ASP A 81 -3.46 19.03 -9.96
C ASP A 81 -3.68 17.64 -9.36
N VAL A 82 -4.81 17.47 -8.67
CA VAL A 82 -5.15 16.23 -7.96
C VAL A 82 -5.30 15.06 -8.92
N ALA A 83 -5.85 15.28 -10.11
CA ALA A 83 -6.03 14.20 -11.09
C ALA A 83 -4.68 13.67 -11.57
N LYS A 84 -3.75 14.58 -11.88
CA LYS A 84 -2.38 14.24 -12.23
C LYS A 84 -1.67 13.53 -11.08
N TRP A 85 -1.78 14.05 -9.85
CA TRP A 85 -1.15 13.46 -8.67
C TRP A 85 -1.64 12.03 -8.40
N ILE A 86 -2.95 11.76 -8.56
CA ILE A 86 -3.51 10.41 -8.41
C ILE A 86 -2.92 9.48 -9.49
N ALA A 87 -2.91 9.91 -10.75
CA ALA A 87 -2.40 9.10 -11.85
C ALA A 87 -0.92 8.74 -11.65
N GLU A 88 -0.08 9.73 -11.34
CA GLU A 88 1.36 9.51 -11.08
C GLU A 88 1.57 8.59 -9.87
N THR A 89 0.79 8.75 -8.79
CA THR A 89 0.89 7.88 -7.61
C THR A 89 0.50 6.43 -7.91
N VAL A 90 -0.54 6.22 -8.74
CA VAL A 90 -0.94 4.87 -9.17
C VAL A 90 0.11 4.25 -10.09
N GLU A 91 0.69 5.03 -11.01
CA GLU A 91 1.78 4.58 -11.89
C GLU A 91 3.04 4.19 -11.09
N ASP A 92 3.38 4.94 -10.03
CA ASP A 92 4.49 4.61 -9.13
C ASP A 92 4.31 3.27 -8.38
N LEU A 93 3.06 2.92 -8.06
CA LEU A 93 2.68 1.69 -7.36
C LEU A 93 2.46 0.49 -8.30
N LEU A 94 2.32 0.72 -9.61
CA LEU A 94 2.10 -0.34 -10.60
C LEU A 94 3.12 -1.49 -10.52
N PRO A 95 4.44 -1.26 -10.35
CA PRO A 95 5.40 -2.35 -10.22
C PRO A 95 5.13 -3.28 -9.02
N LEU A 96 4.64 -2.73 -7.91
CA LEU A 96 4.27 -3.52 -6.74
C LEU A 96 3.06 -4.39 -7.06
N TYR A 97 2.05 -3.81 -7.72
CA TYR A 97 0.87 -4.56 -8.14
C TYR A 97 1.21 -5.70 -9.12
N GLU A 98 2.11 -5.47 -10.07
CA GLU A 98 2.57 -6.50 -11.01
C GLU A 98 3.28 -7.66 -10.29
N ALA A 99 4.06 -7.37 -9.23
CA ALA A 99 4.76 -8.39 -8.46
C ALA A 99 3.80 -9.39 -7.78
N CYS A 100 2.60 -8.95 -7.40
CA CYS A 100 1.57 -9.82 -6.82
C CYS A 100 1.13 -10.94 -7.77
N HIS A 101 1.12 -10.69 -9.09
CA HIS A 101 0.62 -11.64 -10.08
C HIS A 101 1.69 -12.60 -10.62
N GLY A 102 2.96 -12.36 -10.29
CA GLY A 102 4.09 -13.07 -10.88
C GLY A 102 4.25 -12.70 -12.36
N LYS A 103 5.44 -12.26 -12.75
CA LYS A 103 5.85 -12.31 -14.16
C LYS A 103 6.38 -13.70 -14.48
#